data_AF-A0A9E2FPU5-F1
#
_entry.id   AF-A0A9E2FPU5-F1
#
_cell.length_a   1.000
_cell.length_b   1.000
_cell.length_c   1.000
_cell.angle_alpha   90.00
_cell.angle_beta   90.00
_cell.angle_gamma   90.00
#
_symmetry.space_group_name_H-M   'P 1'
#
loop_
_entity.id
_entity.type
_entity.pdbx_description
1 polymer ?
#
loop_
_entity_poly.entity_id
_entity_poly.type
_entity_poly.pdbx_seq_one_letter_code
_entity_poly.pdbx_strand_id
1 'polypeptide(L)'
;MKVFIGWSGAVSRQVAELLRDWLPKVIQVLEPWMSKEDIDAGKKWGPEVAKNLEEAKFGILCMTPENLESTWIHFEAGALSKVVDESLVCPYLYDLPPTDMVDPLAQFQWKKAEPDGTRQLLRTINKALGDARLPDARLEDSLEKWMPEFEEGIAKISATPAST
;
A
#
# COMPACT_ATOMS: atom_id res chain seq x y z
N MET A 1 -3.04 -13.41 7.06
CA MET A 1 -3.27 -12.04 7.54
C MET A 1 -3.70 -11.21 6.34
N LYS A 2 -4.88 -10.60 6.42
CA LYS A 2 -5.35 -9.68 5.38
C LYS A 2 -4.44 -8.46 5.29
N VAL A 3 -4.17 -7.95 4.10
CA VAL A 3 -3.43 -6.70 3.90
C VAL A 3 -4.25 -5.83 2.97
N PHE A 4 -4.76 -4.71 3.46
CA PHE A 4 -5.50 -3.77 2.62
C PHE A 4 -4.53 -3.02 1.71
N ILE A 5 -4.85 -2.91 0.42
CA ILE A 5 -4.11 -2.12 -0.56
C ILE A 5 -5.06 -1.08 -1.16
N GLY A 6 -4.87 0.17 -0.76
CA GLY A 6 -5.62 1.32 -1.27
C GLY A 6 -4.92 1.93 -2.48
N TRP A 7 -5.72 2.32 -3.47
CA TRP A 7 -5.24 2.92 -4.72
C TRP A 7 -6.32 3.82 -5.32
N SER A 8 -5.89 4.87 -6.01
CA SER A 8 -6.78 5.74 -6.76
C SER A 8 -6.04 6.30 -7.95
N GLY A 9 -6.65 6.26 -9.13
CA GLY A 9 -5.98 6.60 -10.38
C GLY A 9 -5.21 5.43 -11.02
N ALA A 10 -4.82 5.63 -12.27
CA ALA A 10 -4.34 4.56 -13.14
C ALA A 10 -2.94 4.05 -12.78
N VAL A 11 -2.05 4.93 -12.32
CA VAL A 11 -0.68 4.58 -11.92
C VAL A 11 -0.72 3.87 -10.57
N SER A 12 -1.44 4.44 -9.60
CA SER A 12 -1.60 3.85 -8.28
C SER A 12 -2.22 2.45 -8.35
N ARG A 13 -3.19 2.25 -9.25
CA ARG A 13 -3.81 0.94 -9.50
C ARG A 13 -2.78 -0.12 -9.92
N GLN A 14 -1.89 0.22 -10.85
CA GLN A 14 -0.86 -0.71 -11.33
C GLN A 14 0.11 -1.10 -10.20
N VAL A 15 0.49 -0.15 -9.34
CA VAL A 15 1.29 -0.43 -8.14
C VAL A 15 0.55 -1.39 -7.20
N ALA A 16 -0.74 -1.16 -6.97
CA ALA A 16 -1.56 -2.00 -6.12
C ALA A 16 -1.75 -3.43 -6.66
N GLU A 17 -1.96 -3.58 -7.97
CA GLU A 17 -2.06 -4.89 -8.63
C GLU A 17 -0.74 -5.66 -8.52
N LEU A 18 0.40 -4.99 -8.74
CA LEU A 18 1.73 -5.58 -8.56
C LEU A 18 1.91 -6.09 -7.11
N LEU A 19 1.62 -5.26 -6.11
CA LEU A 19 1.73 -5.66 -4.70
C LEU A 19 0.80 -6.82 -4.36
N ARG A 20 -0.45 -6.78 -4.83
CA ARG A 20 -1.44 -7.84 -4.60
C ARG A 20 -0.93 -9.20 -5.06
N ASP A 21 -0.33 -9.25 -6.24
CA ASP A 21 0.11 -10.51 -6.85
C ASP A 21 1.49 -10.94 -6.34
N TRP A 22 2.34 -9.99 -5.93
CA TRP A 22 3.71 -10.25 -5.49
C TRP A 22 3.84 -10.58 -4.01
N LEU A 23 3.11 -9.91 -3.12
CA LEU A 23 3.21 -10.09 -1.66
C LEU A 23 3.07 -11.57 -1.21
N PRO A 24 2.12 -12.37 -1.73
CA PRO A 24 1.97 -13.78 -1.34
C PRO A 24 3.14 -14.66 -1.77
N LYS A 25 3.94 -14.23 -2.77
CA LYS A 25 5.14 -14.97 -3.18
C LYS A 25 6.24 -14.86 -2.14
N VAL A 26 6.36 -13.70 -1.50
CA VAL A 26 7.38 -13.41 -0.47
C VAL A 26 6.94 -13.93 0.89
N ILE A 27 5.71 -13.62 1.31
CA ILE A 27 5.14 -14.03 2.60
C ILE A 27 3.80 -14.70 2.33
N GLN A 28 3.80 -16.03 2.34
CA GLN A 28 2.71 -16.87 1.80
C GLN A 28 1.41 -16.81 2.62
N VAL A 29 1.51 -16.37 3.88
CA VAL A 29 0.35 -16.20 4.78
C VAL A 29 -0.35 -14.86 4.60
N LEU A 30 0.16 -13.97 3.73
CA LEU A 30 -0.51 -12.72 3.42
C LEU A 30 -1.69 -12.97 2.48
N GLU A 31 -2.78 -12.27 2.75
CA GLU A 31 -4.00 -12.26 1.95
C GLU A 31 -4.22 -10.81 1.49
N PRO A 32 -3.51 -10.35 0.44
CA PRO A 32 -3.67 -9.01 -0.07
C PRO A 32 -5.08 -8.81 -0.59
N TRP A 33 -5.70 -7.72 -0.16
CA TRP A 33 -7.02 -7.32 -0.59
C TRP A 33 -6.92 -5.92 -1.16
N MET A 34 -7.33 -5.79 -2.42
CA MET A 34 -7.38 -4.54 -3.15
C MET A 34 -8.83 -4.10 -3.25
N SER A 35 -9.12 -2.80 -3.12
CA SER A 35 -10.47 -2.28 -3.34
C SER A 35 -10.94 -2.64 -4.76
N LYS A 36 -12.19 -3.11 -4.87
CA LYS A 36 -12.76 -3.62 -6.13
C LYS A 36 -13.10 -2.55 -7.15
N GLU A 37 -13.17 -1.30 -6.72
CA GLU A 37 -13.44 -0.14 -7.56
C GLU A 37 -12.32 0.88 -7.37
N ASP A 38 -12.16 1.77 -8.36
CA ASP A 38 -11.47 3.03 -8.12
C ASP A 38 -12.09 3.65 -6.87
N ILE A 39 -11.30 4.37 -6.10
CA ILE A 39 -11.84 5.26 -5.09
C ILE A 39 -12.51 6.40 -5.86
N ASP A 40 -13.66 6.09 -6.47
CA ASP A 40 -14.35 6.94 -7.43
C ASP A 40 -15.01 8.09 -6.68
N ALA A 41 -14.90 9.27 -7.27
CA ALA A 41 -15.57 10.47 -6.79
C ALA A 41 -17.10 10.22 -6.73
N GLY A 42 -17.63 10.05 -5.52
CA GLY A 42 -19.07 9.95 -5.28
C GLY A 42 -19.54 8.76 -4.42
N LYS A 43 -18.73 7.72 -4.23
CA LYS A 43 -19.04 6.67 -3.22
C LYS A 43 -18.46 7.04 -1.86
N LYS A 44 -19.12 6.62 -0.78
CA LYS A 44 -18.62 6.84 0.59
C LYS A 44 -17.39 5.97 0.82
N TRP A 45 -16.24 6.50 0.44
CA TRP A 45 -14.91 5.90 0.60
C TRP A 45 -14.62 5.49 2.05
N GLY A 46 -14.90 6.39 2.99
CA GLY A 46 -14.55 6.25 4.40
C GLY A 46 -15.03 4.95 5.04
N PRO A 47 -16.35 4.66 5.07
CA PRO A 47 -16.88 3.48 5.77
C PRO A 47 -16.38 2.13 5.24
N GLU A 48 -16.23 1.98 3.92
CA GLU A 48 -15.78 0.70 3.33
C GLU A 48 -14.29 0.48 3.53
N VAL A 49 -13.47 1.52 3.35
CA VAL A 49 -12.03 1.44 3.62
C VAL A 49 -11.76 1.28 5.11
N ALA A 50 -12.47 2.02 5.97
CA ALA A 50 -12.43 1.86 7.42
C ALA A 50 -12.73 0.42 7.83
N LYS A 51 -13.82 -0.17 7.35
CA LYS A 51 -14.16 -1.55 7.67
C LYS A 51 -13.08 -2.54 7.23
N ASN A 52 -12.56 -2.39 6.01
CA ASN A 52 -11.54 -3.31 5.49
C ASN A 52 -10.19 -3.14 6.20
N LEU A 53 -9.80 -1.92 6.57
CA LEU A 53 -8.60 -1.65 7.37
C LEU A 53 -8.74 -2.24 8.78
N GLU A 54 -9.91 -2.08 9.42
CA GLU A 54 -10.22 -2.65 10.74
C GLU A 54 -10.09 -4.19 10.71
N GLU A 55 -10.54 -4.84 9.63
CA GLU A 55 -10.37 -6.27 9.43
C GLU A 55 -8.93 -6.67 9.06
N ALA A 56 -8.20 -5.84 8.31
CA ALA A 56 -6.88 -6.17 7.77
C ALA A 56 -5.73 -5.96 8.76
N LYS A 57 -5.86 -5.05 9.73
CA LYS A 57 -4.80 -4.64 10.68
C LYS A 57 -3.57 -3.99 10.05
N PHE A 58 -3.30 -4.24 8.76
CA PHE A 58 -2.26 -3.59 7.98
C PHE A 58 -2.82 -3.03 6.67
N GLY A 59 -2.51 -1.77 6.38
CA GLY A 59 -2.89 -1.06 5.17
C GLY A 59 -1.68 -0.50 4.42
N ILE A 60 -1.67 -0.67 3.11
CA ILE A 60 -0.72 -0.04 2.19
C ILE A 60 -1.51 0.94 1.33
N LEU A 61 -1.13 2.21 1.32
CA LEU A 61 -1.77 3.23 0.46
C LEU A 61 -0.82 3.57 -0.67
N CYS A 62 -1.14 3.20 -1.90
CA CYS A 62 -0.30 3.45 -3.07
C CYS A 62 -0.42 4.93 -3.47
N MET A 63 0.53 5.75 -3.02
CA MET A 63 0.55 7.19 -3.24
C MET A 63 1.33 7.51 -4.50
N THR A 64 0.76 8.40 -5.29
CA THR A 64 1.33 8.89 -6.56
C THR A 64 1.03 10.39 -6.67
N PRO A 65 1.71 11.14 -7.54
CA PRO A 65 1.37 12.54 -7.78
C PRO A 65 -0.11 12.76 -8.18
N GLU A 66 -0.73 11.79 -8.88
CA GLU A 66 -2.12 11.91 -9.36
C GLU A 66 -3.19 11.84 -8.26
N ASN A 67 -2.91 11.18 -7.12
CA ASN A 67 -3.94 10.82 -6.16
C ASN A 67 -3.74 11.39 -4.74
N LEU A 68 -2.75 12.26 -4.61
CA LEU A 68 -2.40 12.91 -3.35
C LEU A 68 -3.58 13.69 -2.79
N GLU A 69 -4.22 14.54 -3.61
CA GLU A 69 -5.36 15.38 -3.20
C GLU A 69 -6.61 14.55 -2.86
N SER A 70 -6.93 13.53 -3.65
CA SER A 70 -8.13 12.72 -3.44
C SER A 70 -8.04 11.89 -2.16
N THR A 71 -6.88 11.28 -1.91
CA THR A 71 -6.63 10.52 -0.68
C THR A 71 -6.67 11.42 0.55
N TRP A 72 -6.06 12.60 0.43
CA TRP A 72 -6.03 13.62 1.47
C TRP A 72 -7.42 14.04 1.96
N ILE A 73 -8.30 14.42 1.04
CA ILE A 73 -9.64 14.95 1.34
C ILE A 73 -10.40 14.03 2.28
N HIS A 74 -10.23 12.73 2.09
CA HIS A 74 -10.98 11.77 2.87
C HIS A 74 -10.39 11.50 4.27
N PHE A 75 -9.09 11.72 4.46
CA PHE A 75 -8.48 11.71 5.80
C PHE A 75 -8.96 12.91 6.62
N GLU A 76 -8.97 14.11 6.03
CA GLU A 76 -9.47 15.33 6.68
C GLU A 76 -10.97 15.26 7.00
N ALA A 77 -11.75 14.55 6.19
CA ALA A 77 -13.17 14.30 6.46
C ALA A 77 -13.43 13.40 7.68
N GLY A 78 -12.38 12.96 8.39
CA GLY A 78 -12.46 12.22 9.65
C GLY A 78 -12.89 10.75 9.49
N ALA A 79 -13.02 10.27 8.26
CA ALA A 79 -13.64 8.98 7.99
C ALA A 79 -12.69 7.79 8.22
N LEU A 80 -11.38 8.03 8.24
CA LEU A 80 -10.36 7.02 8.50
C LEU A 80 -9.61 7.20 9.81
N SER A 81 -9.65 8.39 10.43
CA SER A 81 -8.79 8.75 11.56
C SER A 81 -8.82 7.70 12.68
N LYS A 82 -10.01 7.25 13.07
CA LYS A 82 -10.18 6.27 14.16
C LYS A 82 -9.67 4.86 13.80
N VAL A 83 -9.90 4.40 12.59
CA VAL A 83 -9.47 3.05 12.18
C VAL A 83 -7.96 2.99 12.00
N VAL A 84 -7.38 4.10 11.57
CA VAL A 84 -5.95 4.22 11.39
C VAL A 84 -5.20 4.33 12.72
N ASP A 85 -5.81 4.88 13.77
CA ASP A 85 -5.24 4.82 15.13
C ASP A 85 -5.09 3.37 15.63
N GLU A 86 -5.97 2.46 15.18
CA GLU A 86 -5.98 1.05 15.59
C GLU A 86 -5.28 0.11 14.58
N SER A 87 -4.92 0.61 13.39
CA SER A 87 -4.35 -0.17 12.28
C SER A 87 -2.99 0.36 11.83
N LEU A 88 -2.10 -0.53 11.39
CA LEU A 88 -0.81 -0.12 10.83
C LEU A 88 -1.00 0.32 9.38
N VAL A 89 -0.84 1.60 9.09
CA VAL A 89 -0.93 2.14 7.72
C VAL A 89 0.42 2.65 7.24
N CYS A 90 0.79 2.26 6.02
CA CYS A 90 2.00 2.70 5.35
C CYS A 90 1.65 3.35 4.00
N PRO A 91 1.84 4.67 3.85
CA PRO A 91 1.88 5.31 2.54
C PRO A 91 3.08 4.78 1.74
N TYR A 92 2.80 4.28 0.55
CA TYR A 92 3.75 3.66 -0.35
C TYR A 92 3.94 4.53 -1.59
N LEU A 93 5.08 5.23 -1.63
CA LEU A 93 5.29 6.36 -2.53
C LEU A 93 5.88 5.89 -3.86
N TYR A 94 5.11 5.98 -4.93
CA TYR A 94 5.55 5.73 -6.30
C TYR A 94 5.68 7.06 -7.05
N ASP A 95 6.90 7.36 -7.51
CA ASP A 95 7.26 8.62 -8.19
C ASP A 95 6.78 9.88 -7.46
N LEU A 96 6.73 9.82 -6.12
CA LEU A 96 6.23 10.89 -5.28
C LEU A 96 7.32 11.34 -4.30
N PRO A 97 7.76 12.61 -4.36
CA PRO A 97 8.67 13.19 -3.38
C PRO A 97 8.04 13.18 -1.97
N PRO A 98 8.78 12.77 -0.92
CA PRO A 98 8.26 12.81 0.45
C PRO A 98 7.89 14.20 0.94
N THR A 99 8.47 15.26 0.35
CA THR A 99 8.14 16.66 0.65
C THR A 99 6.71 17.04 0.29
N ASP A 100 6.10 16.29 -0.62
CA ASP A 100 4.75 16.54 -1.10
C ASP A 100 3.72 15.88 -0.18
N MET A 101 4.17 15.02 0.75
CA MET A 101 3.32 14.50 1.82
C MET A 101 3.07 15.60 2.85
N VAL A 102 1.83 16.07 2.92
CA VAL A 102 1.35 17.08 3.88
C VAL A 102 0.52 16.43 5.00
N ASP A 103 0.13 17.18 6.05
CA ASP A 103 -0.59 16.70 7.26
C ASP A 103 -2.12 16.54 7.13
N PRO A 104 -2.70 15.31 7.15
CA PRO A 104 -2.29 14.31 8.13
C PRO A 104 -1.47 13.17 7.54
N LEU A 105 -1.29 13.08 6.22
CA LEU A 105 -0.55 11.99 5.59
C LEU A 105 0.94 11.97 5.98
N ALA A 106 1.54 13.14 6.22
CA ALA A 106 2.91 13.32 6.68
C ALA A 106 3.19 12.69 8.07
N GLN A 107 2.15 12.45 8.86
CA GLN A 107 2.24 11.85 10.19
C GLN A 107 2.54 10.35 10.12
N PHE A 108 2.28 9.72 8.96
CA PHE A 108 2.52 8.31 8.76
C PHE A 108 3.95 8.01 8.35
N GLN A 109 4.44 6.86 8.81
CA GLN A 109 5.69 6.29 8.32
C GLN A 109 5.48 5.72 6.91
N TRP A 110 6.06 6.39 5.94
CA TRP A 110 5.99 6.01 4.52
C TRP A 110 7.20 5.17 4.10
N LYS A 111 7.04 4.48 2.97
CA LYS A 111 8.12 3.79 2.25
C LYS A 111 8.04 4.12 0.77
N LYS A 112 9.19 4.28 0.13
CA LYS A 112 9.24 4.41 -1.32
C LYS A 112 9.01 3.07 -1.99
N ALA A 113 8.41 3.09 -3.18
CA ALA A 113 8.28 1.97 -4.09
C ALA A 113 9.62 1.64 -4.78
N GLU A 114 10.65 1.44 -3.96
CA GLU A 114 12.03 1.15 -4.34
C GLU A 114 12.50 -0.09 -3.55
N PRO A 115 13.56 -0.80 -3.97
CA PRO A 115 13.97 -2.07 -3.35
C PRO A 115 14.15 -1.98 -1.83
N ASP A 116 14.85 -0.95 -1.34
CA ASP A 116 15.09 -0.77 0.09
C ASP A 116 13.81 -0.42 0.86
N GLY A 117 12.97 0.46 0.30
CA GLY A 117 11.67 0.79 0.88
C GLY A 117 10.75 -0.42 0.97
N THR A 118 10.73 -1.24 -0.08
CA THR A 118 9.97 -2.49 -0.18
C THR A 118 10.45 -3.50 0.85
N ARG A 119 11.77 -3.71 0.98
CA ARG A 119 12.33 -4.60 2.02
C ARG A 119 11.91 -4.17 3.42
N GLN A 120 11.97 -2.86 3.71
CA GLN A 120 11.55 -2.33 5.01
C GLN A 120 10.04 -2.51 5.26
N LEU A 121 9.21 -2.29 4.23
CA LEU A 121 7.77 -2.57 4.29
C LEU A 121 7.51 -4.04 4.65
N LEU A 122 8.16 -4.97 3.95
CA LEU A 122 7.97 -6.41 4.15
C LEU A 122 8.46 -6.88 5.52
N ARG A 123 9.56 -6.33 6.04
CA ARG A 123 9.98 -6.56 7.44
C ARG A 123 8.95 -6.06 8.44
N THR A 124 8.29 -4.94 8.16
CA THR A 124 7.27 -4.36 9.04
C THR A 124 6.01 -5.24 9.04
N ILE A 125 5.55 -5.65 7.86
CA ILE A 125 4.44 -6.59 7.70
C ILE A 125 4.76 -7.93 8.37
N ASN A 126 5.98 -8.47 8.20
CA ASN A 126 6.37 -9.72 8.84
C ASN A 126 6.35 -9.62 10.37
N LYS A 127 6.77 -8.49 10.94
CA LYS A 127 6.66 -8.25 12.39
C LYS A 127 5.20 -8.20 12.87
N ALA A 128 4.31 -7.60 12.07
CA ALA A 128 2.89 -7.51 12.39
C ALA A 128 2.18 -8.88 12.43
N LEU A 129 2.77 -9.93 11.83
CA LEU A 129 2.26 -11.30 11.90
C LEU A 129 2.41 -11.95 13.29
N GLY A 130 3.18 -11.37 14.22
CA GLY A 130 3.38 -11.93 15.56
C GLY A 130 3.97 -13.35 15.49
N ASP A 131 3.28 -14.33 16.08
CA ASP A 131 3.72 -15.73 16.11
C ASP A 131 3.74 -16.40 14.72
N ALA A 132 2.97 -15.86 13.76
CA ALA A 132 2.93 -16.36 12.38
C ALA A 132 4.03 -15.78 11.49
N ARG A 133 4.94 -14.96 12.04
CA ARG A 133 6.04 -14.35 11.28
C ARG A 133 7.02 -15.39 10.76
N LEU A 134 7.58 -15.12 9.59
CA LEU A 134 8.70 -15.89 9.07
C LEU A 134 9.96 -15.59 9.89
N PRO A 135 10.86 -16.58 10.10
CA PRO A 135 12.21 -16.31 10.60
C PRO A 135 12.94 -15.34 9.66
N ASP A 136 13.75 -14.44 10.22
CA ASP A 136 14.42 -13.38 9.46
C ASP A 136 15.20 -13.91 8.25
N ALA A 137 15.98 -14.98 8.43
CA ALA A 137 16.72 -15.61 7.32
C ALA A 137 15.80 -16.04 6.16
N ARG A 138 14.63 -16.63 6.46
CA ARG A 138 13.68 -17.08 5.43
C ARG A 138 13.03 -15.90 4.71
N LEU A 139 12.75 -14.81 5.44
CA LEU A 139 12.25 -13.58 4.82
C LEU A 139 13.30 -13.01 3.86
N GLU A 140 14.56 -12.96 4.27
CA GLU A 140 15.65 -12.46 3.41
C GLU A 140 15.84 -13.31 2.15
N ASP A 141 15.90 -14.64 2.29
CA ASP A 141 16.01 -15.55 1.14
C ASP A 141 14.85 -15.35 0.14
N SER A 142 13.64 -15.15 0.68
CA SER A 142 12.44 -14.92 -0.14
C SER A 142 12.49 -13.55 -0.84
N LEU A 143 12.92 -12.51 -0.12
CA LEU A 143 13.11 -11.18 -0.69
C LEU A 143 14.18 -11.19 -1.78
N GLU A 144 15.34 -11.81 -1.56
CA GLU A 144 16.40 -11.92 -2.56
C GLU A 144 15.91 -12.62 -3.83
N LYS A 145 15.15 -13.71 -3.67
CA LYS A 145 14.59 -14.46 -4.80
C LYS A 145 13.57 -13.66 -5.62
N TRP A 146 12.65 -12.95 -4.96
CA TRP A 146 11.49 -12.35 -5.63
C TRP A 146 11.64 -10.84 -5.92
N MET A 147 12.64 -10.16 -5.36
CA MET A 147 12.87 -8.73 -5.60
C MET A 147 13.10 -8.39 -7.09
N PRO A 148 13.86 -9.19 -7.88
CA PRO A 148 14.04 -8.86 -9.30
C PRO A 148 12.73 -8.80 -10.09
N GLU A 149 11.78 -9.68 -9.77
CA GLU A 149 10.45 -9.67 -10.39
C GLU A 149 9.66 -8.39 -10.01
N PHE A 150 9.79 -7.95 -8.75
CA PHE A 150 9.19 -6.72 -8.29
C PHE A 150 9.78 -5.49 -8.98
N GLU A 151 11.10 -5.41 -9.07
CA GLU A 151 11.81 -4.33 -9.77
C GLU A 151 11.41 -4.24 -11.24
N GLU A 152 11.33 -5.39 -11.92
CA GLU A 152 10.86 -5.46 -13.31
C GLU A 152 9.39 -5.02 -13.42
N GLY A 153 8.54 -5.42 -12.48
CA GLY A 153 7.15 -4.99 -12.40
C GLY A 153 7.01 -3.48 -12.22
N ILE A 154 7.74 -2.91 -11.27
CA ILE A 154 7.80 -1.46 -11.00
C ILE A 154 8.28 -0.69 -12.23
N ALA A 155 9.35 -1.16 -12.89
CA ALA A 155 9.89 -0.50 -14.08
C ALA A 155 8.93 -0.48 -15.28
N LYS A 156 7.94 -1.38 -15.31
CA LYS A 156 6.92 -1.45 -16.36
C LYS A 156 5.69 -0.58 -16.07
N ILE A 157 5.56 -0.03 -14.86
CA ILE A 157 4.45 0.85 -14.52
C ILE A 157 4.61 2.13 -15.31
N SER A 158 3.69 2.34 -16.25
CA SER A 158 3.64 3.55 -17.06
C SER A 158 2.35 4.30 -16.78
N ALA A 159 2.43 5.63 -16.79
CA ALA A 159 1.25 6.45 -17.01
C ALA A 159 0.75 6.17 -18.44
N THR A 160 -0.19 5.24 -18.60
CA THR A 160 -0.96 5.19 -19.84
C THR A 160 -1.71 6.52 -19.91
N PRO A 161 -1.52 7.36 -20.94
CA PRO A 161 -2.35 8.54 -21.09
C PRO A 161 -3.78 8.04 -21.23
N ALA A 162 -4.67 8.48 -20.34
CA ALA A 162 -6.09 8.22 -20.46
C ALA A 162 -6.51 8.56 -21.89
N SER A 163 -6.98 7.56 -22.62
CA SER A 163 -7.40 7.69 -24.01
C SER A 163 -8.38 8.86 -24.13
N THR A 164 -8.10 9.70 -25.12
CA THR A 164 -8.79 10.94 -25.47
C THR A 164 -10.23 10.71 -25.90
#